data_AF-A0A0D0HI55-F1
#
_entry.id   AF-A0A0D0HI55-F1
#
_cell.length_a   1.000
_cell.length_b   1.000
_cell.length_c   1.000
_cell.angle_alpha   90.00
_cell.angle_beta   90.00
_cell.angle_gamma   90.00
#
_symmetry.space_group_name_H-M   'P 1'
#
loop_
_entity.id
_entity.type
_entity.pdbx_description
1 polymer ?
#
loop_
_entity_poly.entity_id
_entity_poly.type
_entity_poly.pdbx_seq_one_letter_code
_entity_poly.pdbx_strand_id
1 'polypeptide(L)'
;MTILISVVGTVILLAVASPRLMRAWCKELPGGTRASARDAAQQVVRFAALDARAADACATELERLASGGSMRAASERTADDFPSTLSRKQLVRERARKAREHATRARAHAGAARSALQRDARHDGASQREDEVRRHASLANQAHLNARDLLEFTLASEKRSDL
;
A
#
# COMPACT_ATOMS: atom_id res chain seq x y z
N MET A 1 13.51 -22.72 -9.91
CA MET A 1 12.93 -21.66 -9.03
C MET A 1 13.30 -20.27 -9.54
N THR A 2 12.83 -19.88 -10.73
CA THR A 2 13.23 -18.62 -11.42
C THR A 2 12.05 -17.78 -11.91
N ILE A 3 10.81 -18.30 -11.79
CA ILE A 3 9.61 -17.67 -12.35
C ILE A 3 9.01 -16.60 -11.40
N LEU A 4 9.26 -16.69 -10.09
CA LEU A 4 8.66 -15.79 -9.08
C LEU A 4 9.25 -14.37 -9.07
N ILE A 5 10.53 -14.21 -9.45
CA ILE A 5 11.20 -12.89 -9.49
C ILE A 5 10.69 -12.05 -10.68
N SER A 6 10.25 -12.72 -11.75
CA SER A 6 9.73 -12.05 -12.96
C SER A 6 8.37 -11.41 -12.74
N VAL A 7 7.52 -11.98 -11.87
CA VAL A 7 6.16 -11.47 -11.61
C VAL A 7 6.18 -10.25 -10.69
N VAL A 8 7.09 -10.23 -9.71
CA VAL A 8 7.25 -9.07 -8.81
C VAL A 8 7.80 -7.87 -9.57
N GLY A 9 8.75 -8.07 -10.49
CA GLY A 9 9.30 -7.02 -11.34
C GLY A 9 8.27 -6.39 -12.28
N THR A 10 7.37 -7.18 -12.87
CA THR A 10 6.31 -6.67 -13.76
C THR A 10 5.21 -5.93 -13.01
N VAL A 11 4.86 -6.35 -11.79
CA VAL A 11 3.91 -5.63 -10.92
C VAL A 11 4.44 -4.25 -10.52
N ILE A 12 5.74 -4.15 -10.21
CA ILE A 12 6.39 -2.88 -9.88
C ILE A 12 6.46 -1.96 -11.11
N LEU A 13 6.76 -2.49 -12.30
CA LEU A 13 6.76 -1.73 -13.56
C LEU A 13 5.36 -1.20 -13.93
N LEU A 14 4.30 -1.99 -13.73
CA LEU A 14 2.91 -1.57 -13.94
C LEU A 14 2.47 -0.46 -12.97
N ALA A 15 2.95 -0.50 -11.72
CA ALA A 15 2.68 0.53 -10.73
C ALA A 15 3.33 1.89 -11.08
N VAL A 16 4.52 1.88 -11.71
CA VAL A 16 5.24 3.11 -12.10
C VAL A 16 4.70 3.73 -13.40
N ALA A 17 4.16 2.93 -14.31
CA ALA A 17 3.52 3.42 -15.53
C ALA A 17 2.14 4.08 -15.29
N SER A 18 1.44 3.65 -14.24
CA SER A 18 0.07 4.08 -13.90
C SER A 18 -0.10 5.59 -13.66
N PRO A 19 0.77 6.30 -12.89
CA PRO A 19 0.59 7.74 -12.67
C PRO A 19 0.83 8.59 -13.92
N ARG A 20 1.63 8.12 -14.88
CA ARG A 20 1.87 8.82 -16.16
C ARG A 20 0.68 8.65 -17.13
N LEU A 21 0.08 7.47 -17.17
CA LEU A 21 -1.17 7.24 -17.89
C LEU A 21 -2.34 8.04 -17.29
N MET A 22 -2.41 8.17 -15.97
CA MET A 22 -3.43 8.99 -15.29
C MET A 22 -3.33 10.47 -15.68
N ARG A 23 -2.11 11.03 -15.80
CA ARG A 23 -1.91 12.42 -16.23
C ARG A 23 -2.24 12.67 -17.70
N ALA A 24 -2.09 11.67 -18.57
CA ALA A 24 -2.48 11.76 -19.97
C ALA A 24 -4.01 11.69 -20.16
N TRP A 25 -4.69 10.83 -19.40
CA TRP A 25 -6.16 10.69 -19.44
C TRP A 25 -6.93 11.88 -18.88
N CYS A 26 -6.35 12.66 -17.96
CA CYS A 26 -6.99 13.88 -17.45
C CYS A 26 -7.04 15.03 -18.48
N LYS A 27 -6.37 14.92 -19.64
CA LYS A 27 -6.24 16.03 -20.60
C LYS A 27 -7.21 16.02 -21.77
N GLU A 28 -7.85 14.90 -22.10
CA GLU A 28 -8.75 14.82 -23.26
C GLU A 28 -9.98 13.97 -22.97
N LEU A 29 -11.16 14.63 -22.91
CA LEU A 29 -12.36 14.30 -23.68
C LEU A 29 -13.55 15.17 -23.21
N PRO A 30 -13.93 16.21 -23.96
CA PRO A 30 -15.21 16.88 -23.75
C PRO A 30 -16.30 16.01 -24.37
N GLY A 31 -17.05 15.28 -23.54
CA GLY A 31 -18.21 14.49 -23.98
C GLY A 31 -18.32 13.04 -23.48
N GLY A 32 -17.77 12.72 -22.30
CA GLY A 32 -17.89 11.37 -21.73
C GLY A 32 -19.34 10.98 -21.40
N THR A 33 -19.84 9.89 -21.97
CA THR A 33 -21.14 9.31 -21.60
C THR A 33 -21.13 8.87 -20.13
N ARG A 34 -22.30 8.84 -19.47
CA ARG A 34 -22.44 8.36 -18.07
C ARG A 34 -21.87 6.94 -17.85
N ALA A 35 -21.85 6.11 -18.90
CA ALA A 35 -21.22 4.79 -18.88
C ALA A 35 -19.69 4.90 -18.72
N SER A 36 -19.03 5.77 -19.49
CA SER A 36 -17.59 6.00 -19.41
C SER A 36 -17.14 6.53 -18.04
N ALA A 37 -17.93 7.42 -17.42
CA ALA A 37 -17.62 7.96 -16.09
C ALA A 37 -17.76 6.89 -14.99
N ARG A 38 -18.78 6.03 -15.10
CA ARG A 38 -18.99 4.91 -14.17
C ARG A 38 -17.86 3.88 -14.25
N ASP A 39 -17.38 3.58 -15.46
CA ASP A 39 -16.27 2.65 -15.68
C ASP A 39 -14.96 3.19 -15.11
N ALA A 40 -14.70 4.49 -15.30
CA ALA A 40 -13.55 5.17 -14.68
C ALA A 40 -13.63 5.12 -13.15
N ALA A 41 -14.79 5.41 -12.56
CA ALA A 41 -14.97 5.33 -11.10
C ALA A 41 -14.83 3.91 -10.55
N GLN A 42 -15.30 2.88 -11.28
CA GLN A 42 -15.04 1.48 -10.94
C GLN A 42 -13.55 1.16 -10.96
N GLN A 43 -12.82 1.65 -11.95
CA GLN A 43 -11.38 1.45 -12.04
C GLN A 43 -10.64 2.10 -10.87
N VAL A 44 -11.03 3.32 -10.47
CA VAL A 44 -10.48 4.00 -9.28
C VAL A 44 -10.71 3.18 -8.00
N VAL A 45 -11.91 2.64 -7.80
CA VAL A 45 -12.20 1.75 -6.65
C VAL A 45 -11.36 0.47 -6.70
N ARG A 46 -11.15 -0.11 -7.89
CA ARG A 46 -10.26 -1.28 -8.05
C ARG A 46 -8.82 -0.95 -7.64
N PHE A 47 -8.29 0.21 -8.04
CA PHE A 47 -6.95 0.63 -7.62
C PHE A 47 -6.86 0.85 -6.11
N ALA A 48 -7.86 1.49 -5.49
CA ALA A 48 -7.90 1.66 -4.04
C ALA A 48 -7.87 0.30 -3.30
N ALA A 49 -8.56 -0.72 -3.84
CA ALA A 49 -8.52 -2.07 -3.28
C ALA A 49 -7.15 -2.74 -3.46
N LEU A 50 -6.45 -2.49 -4.57
CA LEU A 50 -5.08 -2.95 -4.77
C LEU A 50 -4.10 -2.27 -3.80
N ASP A 51 -4.25 -0.96 -3.58
CA ASP A 51 -3.45 -0.22 -2.59
C ASP A 51 -3.64 -0.76 -1.19
N ALA A 52 -4.88 -1.06 -0.79
CA ALA A 52 -5.15 -1.68 0.50
C ALA A 52 -4.43 -3.03 0.66
N ARG A 53 -4.45 -3.88 -0.37
CA ARG A 53 -3.74 -5.17 -0.37
C ARG A 53 -2.22 -5.00 -0.35
N ALA A 54 -1.70 -4.00 -1.06
CA ALA A 54 -0.27 -3.70 -1.06
C ALA A 54 0.20 -3.18 0.31
N ALA A 55 -0.61 -2.35 0.97
CA ALA A 55 -0.36 -1.91 2.34
C ALA A 55 -0.34 -3.09 3.32
N ASP A 56 -1.26 -4.05 3.17
CA ASP A 56 -1.26 -5.28 3.96
C ASP A 56 0.01 -6.11 3.74
N ALA A 57 0.44 -6.28 2.49
CA ALA A 57 1.67 -6.99 2.17
C ALA A 57 2.89 -6.32 2.82
N CYS A 58 2.96 -4.99 2.82
CA CYS A 58 4.02 -4.25 3.50
C CYS A 58 4.02 -4.49 5.01
N ALA A 59 2.84 -4.46 5.64
CA ALA A 59 2.70 -4.74 7.07
C ALA A 59 3.11 -6.17 7.41
N THR A 60 2.67 -7.17 6.62
CA THR A 60 3.02 -8.58 6.83
C THR A 60 4.51 -8.84 6.66
N GLU A 61 5.19 -8.21 5.69
CA GLU A 61 6.65 -8.34 5.59
C GLU A 61 7.37 -7.72 6.79
N LEU A 62 6.92 -6.58 7.32
CA LEU A 62 7.48 -6.01 8.54
C LEU A 62 7.21 -6.89 9.78
N GLU A 63 6.01 -7.46 9.91
CA GLU A 63 5.68 -8.44 10.95
C GLU A 63 6.59 -9.67 10.85
N ARG A 64 6.89 -10.12 9.62
CA ARG A 64 7.83 -11.22 9.35
C ARG A 64 9.26 -10.87 9.73
N LEU A 65 9.73 -9.65 9.43
CA LEU A 65 11.06 -9.18 9.86
C LEU A 65 11.14 -9.07 11.39
N ALA A 66 10.10 -8.53 12.04
CA ALA A 66 10.00 -8.42 13.49
C ALA A 66 10.03 -9.78 14.21
N SER A 67 9.51 -10.82 13.56
CA SER A 67 9.48 -12.20 14.06
C SER A 67 10.74 -12.99 13.69
N GLY A 68 11.26 -12.77 12.47
CA GLY A 68 12.36 -13.50 11.85
C GLY A 68 13.76 -13.09 12.29
N GLY A 69 13.92 -11.89 12.85
CA GLY A 69 15.15 -11.48 13.56
C GLY A 69 15.51 -12.34 14.77
N SER A 70 14.68 -13.34 15.11
CA SER A 70 14.96 -14.39 16.09
C SER A 70 15.73 -15.59 15.50
N MET A 71 15.51 -15.96 14.23
CA MET A 71 16.07 -17.21 13.67
C MET A 71 17.51 -17.09 13.13
N ARG A 72 17.93 -15.94 12.60
CA ARG A 72 19.35 -15.73 12.22
C ARG A 72 20.27 -15.55 13.44
N ALA A 73 19.74 -15.00 14.53
CA ALA A 73 20.47 -14.87 15.79
C ALA A 73 20.65 -16.21 16.54
N ALA A 74 19.87 -17.25 16.22
CA ALA A 74 20.01 -18.57 16.84
C ALA A 74 21.29 -19.32 16.42
N SER A 75 21.99 -18.84 15.38
CA SER A 75 23.33 -19.31 15.01
C SER A 75 24.46 -18.53 15.71
N GLU A 76 24.15 -17.44 16.41
CA GLU A 76 25.05 -16.66 17.25
C GLU A 76 24.63 -16.81 18.72
N ARG A 77 24.68 -18.04 19.25
CA ARG A 77 24.38 -18.33 20.68
C ARG A 77 25.36 -17.71 21.68
N THR A 78 26.17 -16.74 21.26
CA THR A 78 27.20 -16.09 22.08
C THR A 78 27.17 -14.56 22.01
N ALA A 79 26.30 -13.95 21.19
CA ALA A 79 26.06 -12.52 21.25
C ALA A 79 24.85 -12.27 22.16
N ASP A 80 25.11 -12.27 23.47
CA ASP A 80 24.21 -11.80 24.52
C ASP A 80 23.41 -10.57 24.07
N ASP A 81 22.17 -10.47 24.53
CA ASP A 81 21.26 -9.35 24.35
C ASP A 81 21.89 -8.00 24.76
N PHE A 82 22.74 -7.44 23.91
CA PHE A 82 23.25 -6.09 24.07
C PHE A 82 22.07 -5.12 23.98
N PRO A 83 22.00 -4.07 24.81
CA PRO A 83 20.87 -3.12 24.82
C PRO A 83 20.54 -2.53 23.43
N SER A 84 21.55 -2.41 22.55
CA SER A 84 21.41 -1.94 21.16
C SER A 84 20.63 -2.91 20.25
N THR A 85 20.75 -4.23 20.44
CA THR A 85 20.05 -5.23 19.62
C THR A 85 18.59 -5.39 20.05
N LEU A 86 18.31 -5.34 21.35
CA LEU A 86 16.95 -5.29 21.88
C LEU A 86 16.22 -4.01 21.43
N SER A 87 16.90 -2.86 21.47
CA SER A 87 16.38 -1.59 20.96
C SER A 87 16.02 -1.67 19.47
N ARG A 88 16.88 -2.30 18.65
CA ARG A 88 16.62 -2.55 17.22
C ARG A 88 15.40 -3.45 17.01
N LYS A 89 15.29 -4.59 17.71
CA LYS A 89 14.13 -5.50 17.60
C LYS A 89 12.82 -4.78 17.95
N GLN A 90 12.83 -3.96 19.00
CA GLN A 90 11.66 -3.16 19.39
C GLN A 90 11.31 -2.10 18.33
N LEU A 91 12.30 -1.45 17.72
CA LEU A 91 12.08 -0.49 16.64
C LEU A 91 11.42 -1.15 15.42
N VAL A 92 11.84 -2.36 15.03
CA VAL A 92 11.21 -3.09 13.91
C VAL A 92 9.76 -3.48 14.26
N ARG A 93 9.50 -3.93 15.49
CA ARG A 93 8.13 -4.22 15.98
C ARG A 93 7.24 -2.99 15.94
N GLU A 94 7.75 -1.84 16.36
CA GLU A 94 7.01 -0.58 16.33
C GLU A 94 6.67 -0.15 14.90
N ARG A 95 7.61 -0.31 13.96
CA ARG A 95 7.36 -0.05 12.54
C ARG A 95 6.34 -1.01 11.95
N ALA A 96 6.37 -2.29 12.33
CA ALA A 96 5.36 -3.26 11.92
C ALA A 96 3.97 -2.86 12.42
N ARG A 97 3.85 -2.45 13.70
CA ARG A 97 2.59 -1.92 14.26
C ARG A 97 2.06 -0.72 13.46
N LYS A 98 2.92 0.28 13.20
CA LYS A 98 2.54 1.46 12.41
C LYS A 98 2.14 1.10 10.97
N ALA A 99 2.88 0.21 10.32
CA ALA A 99 2.52 -0.27 8.98
C ALA A 99 1.14 -0.97 8.98
N ARG A 100 0.82 -1.73 10.03
CA ARG A 100 -0.50 -2.35 10.19
C ARG A 100 -1.63 -1.36 10.38
N GLU A 101 -1.40 -0.25 11.09
CA GLU A 101 -2.34 0.86 11.18
C GLU A 101 -2.58 1.51 9.81
N HIS A 102 -1.52 1.73 9.03
CA HIS A 102 -1.64 2.21 7.66
C HIS A 102 -2.42 1.26 6.76
N ALA A 103 -2.17 -0.05 6.85
CA ALA A 103 -2.93 -1.06 6.11
C ALA A 103 -4.42 -1.03 6.48
N THR A 104 -4.73 -0.90 7.77
CA THR A 104 -6.11 -0.75 8.26
C THR A 104 -6.78 0.50 7.69
N ARG A 105 -6.09 1.64 7.68
CA ARG A 105 -6.58 2.89 7.07
C ARG A 105 -6.80 2.74 5.56
N ALA A 106 -5.88 2.09 4.86
CA ALA A 106 -6.00 1.85 3.42
C ALA A 106 -7.25 1.01 3.10
N ARG A 107 -7.49 -0.06 3.87
CA ARG A 107 -8.71 -0.87 3.76
C ARG A 107 -9.98 -0.07 4.04
N ALA A 108 -9.99 0.75 5.08
CA ALA A 108 -11.14 1.58 5.43
C ALA A 108 -11.48 2.55 4.30
N HIS A 109 -10.48 3.21 3.71
CA HIS A 109 -10.68 4.12 2.59
C HIS A 109 -11.06 3.40 1.28
N ALA A 110 -10.49 2.23 1.00
CA ALA A 110 -10.93 1.41 -0.13
C ALA A 110 -12.40 0.97 0.02
N GLY A 111 -12.80 0.59 1.23
CA GLY A 111 -14.20 0.30 1.57
C GLY A 111 -15.11 1.51 1.39
N ALA A 112 -14.70 2.68 1.88
CA ALA A 112 -15.44 3.93 1.72
C ALA A 112 -15.59 4.34 0.25
N ALA A 113 -14.54 4.20 -0.57
CA ALA A 113 -14.60 4.45 -2.02
C ALA A 113 -15.63 3.53 -2.70
N ARG A 114 -15.66 2.24 -2.32
CA ARG A 114 -16.66 1.30 -2.82
C ARG A 114 -18.08 1.68 -2.40
N SER A 115 -18.28 2.05 -1.14
CA SER A 115 -19.59 2.49 -0.63
C SER A 115 -20.07 3.77 -1.32
N ALA A 116 -19.18 4.73 -1.56
CA ALA A 116 -19.49 5.96 -2.30
C ALA A 116 -19.91 5.64 -3.74
N LEU A 117 -19.21 4.73 -4.43
CA LEU A 117 -19.56 4.30 -5.78
C LEU A 117 -20.96 3.63 -5.84
N GLN A 118 -21.32 2.85 -4.82
CA GLN A 118 -22.56 2.07 -4.77
C GLN A 118 -23.78 2.84 -4.29
N ARG A 119 -23.62 4.06 -3.73
CA ARG A 119 -24.75 4.89 -3.30
C ARG A 119 -25.74 5.13 -4.44
N ASP A 120 -27.02 5.35 -4.15
CA ASP A 120 -28.01 5.58 -5.20
C ASP A 120 -27.88 6.99 -5.79
N ALA A 121 -27.84 7.12 -7.12
CA ALA A 121 -27.64 8.39 -7.83
C ALA A 121 -28.83 9.37 -7.66
N ARG A 122 -29.89 8.94 -6.99
CA ARG A 122 -31.08 9.75 -6.71
C ARG A 122 -30.90 10.76 -5.56
N HIS A 123 -29.89 10.59 -4.71
CA HIS A 123 -29.70 11.44 -3.52
C HIS A 123 -28.48 12.36 -3.61
N ASP A 124 -27.45 11.99 -4.36
CA ASP A 124 -26.21 12.76 -4.48
C ASP A 124 -25.96 13.11 -5.95
N GLY A 125 -25.50 14.34 -6.21
CA GLY A 125 -25.04 14.74 -7.54
C GLY A 125 -23.91 13.85 -8.04
N ALA A 126 -23.94 13.45 -9.32
CA ALA A 126 -22.96 12.53 -9.89
C ALA A 126 -21.50 13.01 -9.73
N SER A 127 -21.26 14.32 -9.82
CA SER A 127 -19.94 14.93 -9.59
C SER A 127 -19.44 14.75 -8.15
N GLN A 128 -20.30 15.01 -7.16
CA GLN A 128 -19.94 14.89 -5.74
C GLN A 128 -19.54 13.46 -5.37
N ARG A 129 -20.23 12.46 -5.94
CA ARG A 129 -19.88 11.06 -5.77
C ARG A 129 -18.52 10.73 -6.35
N GLU A 130 -18.26 11.17 -7.58
CA GLU A 130 -16.97 10.92 -8.24
C GLU A 130 -15.81 11.51 -7.44
N ASP A 131 -15.97 12.73 -6.94
CA ASP A 131 -14.96 13.40 -6.12
C ASP A 131 -14.74 12.68 -4.79
N GLU A 132 -15.80 12.16 -4.17
CA GLU A 132 -15.69 11.37 -2.95
C GLU A 132 -14.98 10.02 -3.19
N VAL A 133 -15.28 9.34 -4.30
CA VAL A 133 -14.58 8.12 -4.72
C VAL A 133 -13.10 8.41 -4.95
N ARG A 134 -12.75 9.47 -5.69
CA ARG A 134 -11.37 9.88 -5.95
C ARG A 134 -10.64 10.23 -4.66
N ARG A 135 -11.30 10.96 -3.74
CA ARG A 135 -10.74 11.32 -2.45
C ARG A 135 -10.39 10.09 -1.62
N HIS A 136 -11.32 9.15 -1.47
CA HIS A 136 -11.06 7.93 -0.71
C HIS A 136 -10.00 7.04 -1.37
N ALA A 137 -9.98 6.92 -2.69
CA ALA A 137 -8.92 6.21 -3.38
C ALA A 137 -7.54 6.86 -3.15
N SER A 138 -7.44 8.19 -3.20
CA SER A 138 -6.20 8.91 -2.91
C SER A 138 -5.71 8.67 -1.47
N LEU A 139 -6.63 8.64 -0.50
CA LEU A 139 -6.28 8.35 0.90
C LEU A 139 -5.84 6.90 1.11
N ALA A 140 -6.44 5.95 0.39
CA ALA A 140 -5.99 4.55 0.38
C ALA A 140 -4.56 4.41 -0.16
N ASN A 141 -4.28 5.06 -1.29
CA ASN A 141 -2.94 5.12 -1.87
C ASN A 141 -1.93 5.77 -0.92
N GLN A 142 -2.27 6.92 -0.31
CA GLN A 142 -1.38 7.59 0.66
C GLN A 142 -1.06 6.69 1.86
N ALA A 143 -2.06 5.96 2.37
CA ALA A 143 -1.84 5.01 3.45
C ALA A 143 -0.93 3.84 3.02
N HIS A 144 -1.09 3.33 1.80
CA HIS A 144 -0.16 2.37 1.21
C HIS A 144 1.27 2.91 1.14
N LEU A 145 1.49 4.10 0.55
CA LEU A 145 2.82 4.70 0.44
C LEU A 145 3.51 4.83 1.80
N ASN A 146 2.78 5.25 2.84
CA ASN A 146 3.34 5.32 4.20
C ASN A 146 3.75 3.94 4.75
N ALA A 147 2.97 2.88 4.50
CA ALA A 147 3.33 1.52 4.90
C ALA A 147 4.57 1.02 4.14
N ARG A 148 4.67 1.37 2.86
CA ARG A 148 5.80 1.03 2.00
C ARG A 148 7.08 1.74 2.44
N ASP A 149 7.02 3.03 2.76
CA ASP A 149 8.19 3.80 3.22
C ASP A 149 8.76 3.20 4.51
N LEU A 150 7.91 2.74 5.43
CA LEU A 150 8.35 2.05 6.65
C LEU A 150 9.08 0.74 6.35
N LEU A 151 8.58 -0.03 5.36
CA LEU A 151 9.23 -1.26 4.91
C LEU A 151 10.59 -0.96 4.25
N GLU A 152 10.62 -0.05 3.28
CA GLU A 152 11.84 0.32 2.56
C GLU A 152 12.92 0.88 3.50
N PHE A 153 12.53 1.77 4.42
CA PHE A 153 13.44 2.27 5.45
C PHE A 153 14.02 1.13 6.29
N THR A 154 13.17 0.18 6.70
CA THR A 154 13.60 -0.95 7.53
C THR A 154 14.56 -1.85 6.76
N LEU A 155 14.23 -2.23 5.52
CA LEU A 155 15.11 -3.02 4.66
C LEU A 155 16.47 -2.35 4.41
N ALA A 156 16.47 -1.04 4.17
CA ALA A 156 17.71 -0.28 3.99
C ALA A 156 18.53 -0.19 5.28
N SER A 157 17.87 -0.13 6.44
CA SER A 157 18.53 -0.17 7.74
C SER A 157 19.19 -1.52 8.00
N GLU A 158 18.47 -2.62 7.76
CA GLU A 158 19.00 -3.97 7.98
C GLU A 158 20.19 -4.26 7.06
N LYS A 159 20.14 -3.86 5.78
CA LYS A 159 21.26 -4.04 4.83
C LYS A 159 22.55 -3.34 5.29
N ARG A 160 22.45 -2.20 5.99
CA ARG A 160 23.61 -1.46 6.50
C ARG A 160 24.19 -2.06 7.78
N SER A 161 23.41 -2.85 8.52
CA SER A 161 23.90 -3.54 9.72
C SER A 161 24.68 -4.82 9.41
N ASP A 162 24.57 -5.34 8.19
CA ASP A 162 25.29 -6.54 7.71
C ASP A 162 26.66 -6.21 7.07
N LEU A 163 27.06 -4.93 7.01
CA LEU A 163 28.36 -4.43 6.52
C LEU A 163 29.27 -4.06 7.70
#